data_AF-A0A8E0RTI6-F1
#
_entry.id   AF-A0A8E0RTI6-F1
#
_cell.length_a   1.000
_cell.length_b   1.000
_cell.length_c   1.000
_cell.angle_alpha   90.00
_cell.angle_beta   90.00
_cell.angle_gamma   90.00
#
_symmetry.space_group_name_H-M   'P 1'
#
loop_
_entity.id
_entity.type
_entity.pdbx_description
1 polymer ?
#
loop_
_entity_poly.entity_id
_entity_poly.type
_entity_poly.pdbx_seq_one_letter_code
_entity_poly.pdbx_strand_id
1 'polypeptide(L)'
;IHVSGTVLGRIYPISEGSQIPEWYDPSVDNLAAAVSCKTQRTFNDAGDVHIAAIDCGMKFNQIRCFVNRGAKVTVLPFDSDLSQCTENFDALFISNGPGDPAQCSNVTTQISRWMEQGKPLFGICLGHQLVARAIGLQTYKMKYGNRGHNQPCIHLKTSRCFMTSQNHGYAVDASSLPDEWYELFRNANDQSNEGLAHCTRPWMSVQFHPEHMAGPKDLEILFDIFLEHVSVQLDFILSD
;
A
#
# COMPACT_ATOMS: atom_id res chain seq x y z
N ILE A 1 23.06 0.54 12.62
CA ILE A 1 21.65 0.68 12.18
C ILE A 1 20.69 0.62 13.38
N HIS A 2 20.55 -0.50 14.12
CA HIS A 2 19.61 -0.57 15.26
C HIS A 2 19.75 0.55 16.32
N VAL A 3 20.98 0.95 16.66
CA VAL A 3 21.23 2.03 17.63
C VAL A 3 21.03 3.42 17.02
N SER A 4 21.59 3.66 15.83
CA SER A 4 21.67 4.97 15.18
C SER A 4 20.49 5.30 14.24
N GLY A 5 19.60 4.34 14.00
CA GLY A 5 18.51 4.45 13.04
C GLY A 5 18.96 4.33 11.58
N THR A 6 18.57 5.29 10.74
CA THR A 6 18.95 5.34 9.32
C THR A 6 20.41 5.78 9.16
N VAL A 7 21.20 5.02 8.41
CA VAL A 7 22.62 5.30 8.16
C VAL A 7 22.89 5.18 6.66
N LEU A 8 23.53 6.20 6.07
CA LEU A 8 23.98 6.12 4.68
C LEU A 8 25.17 5.18 4.56
N GLY A 9 25.21 4.43 3.47
CA GLY A 9 26.32 3.53 3.13
C GLY A 9 26.57 3.53 1.63
N ARG A 10 27.82 3.28 1.24
CA ARG A 10 28.24 3.14 -0.16
C ARG A 10 29.17 1.94 -0.28
N ILE A 11 29.00 1.15 -1.34
CA ILE A 11 29.87 0.02 -1.69
C ILE A 11 30.55 0.39 -3.00
N TYR A 12 31.88 0.33 -3.06
CA TYR A 12 32.64 0.66 -4.25
C TYR A 12 33.85 -0.29 -4.40
N PRO A 13 34.26 -0.62 -5.64
CA PRO A 13 35.42 -1.47 -5.88
C PRO A 13 36.73 -0.74 -5.50
N ILE A 14 37.69 -1.51 -5.00
CA ILE A 14 39.06 -1.04 -4.70
C ILE A 14 39.97 -1.46 -5.87
N SER A 15 39.68 -0.98 -7.08
CA SER A 15 40.56 -1.18 -8.24
C SER A 15 41.22 0.14 -8.63
N GLU A 16 42.39 0.04 -9.28
CA GLU A 16 43.11 1.18 -9.80
C GLU A 16 42.22 1.98 -10.78
N GLY A 17 42.09 3.28 -10.56
CA GLY A 17 41.19 4.16 -11.33
C GLY A 17 39.74 4.20 -10.85
N SER A 18 39.34 3.43 -9.83
CA SER A 18 37.99 3.53 -9.26
C SER A 18 37.77 4.87 -8.55
N GLN A 19 36.71 5.56 -8.91
CA GLN A 19 36.25 6.76 -8.21
C GLN A 19 35.39 6.36 -7.00
N ILE A 20 35.62 7.04 -5.87
CA ILE A 20 34.77 6.89 -4.70
C ILE A 20 33.45 7.61 -4.99
N PRO A 21 32.29 6.93 -4.94
CA PRO A 21 31.01 7.59 -5.17
C PRO A 21 30.74 8.66 -4.10
N GLU A 22 30.21 9.81 -4.50
CA GLU A 22 29.75 10.84 -3.56
C GLU A 22 28.66 10.30 -2.63
N TRP A 23 28.53 10.93 -1.45
CA TRP A 23 27.43 10.61 -0.55
C TRP A 23 26.10 11.03 -1.19
N TYR A 24 25.13 10.13 -1.14
CA TYR A 24 23.79 10.36 -1.68
C TYR A 24 22.76 9.82 -0.69
N ASP A 25 21.78 10.66 -0.35
CA ASP A 25 20.65 10.27 0.47
C ASP A 25 19.43 10.06 -0.43
N PRO A 26 19.01 8.80 -0.71
CA PRO A 26 17.87 8.54 -1.58
C PRO A 26 16.53 8.99 -0.96
N SER A 27 16.48 9.35 0.33
CA SER A 27 15.23 9.76 0.96
C SER A 27 14.78 11.18 0.58
N VAL A 28 15.62 11.96 -0.10
CA VAL A 28 15.23 13.29 -0.61
C VAL A 28 14.47 13.22 -1.95
N ASP A 29 14.52 12.09 -2.65
CA ASP A 29 13.88 11.90 -3.95
C ASP A 29 12.52 11.22 -3.81
N ASN A 30 11.60 11.51 -4.74
CA ASN A 30 10.36 10.75 -4.87
C ASN A 30 10.65 9.37 -5.51
N LEU A 31 11.00 8.42 -4.66
CA LEU A 31 11.36 7.07 -5.10
C LEU A 31 10.18 6.32 -5.74
N ALA A 32 8.94 6.57 -5.30
CA ALA A 32 7.74 5.94 -5.88
C ALA A 32 7.58 6.32 -7.36
N ALA A 33 7.74 7.60 -7.69
CA ALA A 33 7.73 8.07 -9.08
C ALA A 33 8.88 7.47 -9.92
N ALA A 34 10.06 7.29 -9.32
CA ALA A 34 11.21 6.71 -10.00
C ALA A 34 10.95 5.26 -10.45
N VAL A 35 10.33 4.44 -9.58
CA VAL A 35 10.12 3.01 -9.82
C VAL A 35 8.79 2.66 -10.51
N SER A 36 7.82 3.58 -10.53
CA SER A 36 6.53 3.39 -11.21
C SER A 36 6.68 2.99 -12.68
N CYS A 37 5.74 2.16 -13.15
CA CYS A 37 5.51 1.95 -14.57
C CYS A 37 5.32 3.27 -15.32
N LYS A 38 5.71 3.30 -16.59
CA LYS A 38 5.66 4.51 -17.44
C LYS A 38 4.42 4.57 -18.34
N THR A 39 3.78 3.43 -18.53
CA THR A 39 2.59 3.28 -19.35
C THR A 39 1.61 2.36 -18.65
N GLN A 40 0.33 2.64 -18.80
CA GLN A 40 -0.74 1.77 -18.33
C GLN A 40 -0.59 0.34 -18.91
N ARG A 41 -0.92 -0.67 -18.09
CA ARG A 41 -1.01 -2.06 -18.53
C ARG A 41 -2.17 -2.77 -17.84
N THR A 42 -2.98 -3.46 -18.63
CA THR A 42 -4.11 -4.27 -18.14
C THR A 42 -3.75 -5.75 -18.11
N PHE A 43 -4.20 -6.44 -17.06
CA PHE A 43 -4.05 -7.87 -16.84
C PHE A 43 -5.43 -8.49 -16.64
N ASN A 44 -5.64 -9.69 -17.20
CA ASN A 44 -6.90 -10.42 -17.14
C ASN A 44 -8.09 -9.60 -17.69
N ASP A 45 -8.06 -9.27 -18.99
CA ASP A 45 -9.02 -8.34 -19.62
C ASP A 45 -10.49 -8.78 -19.52
N ALA A 46 -10.73 -10.08 -19.38
CA ALA A 46 -12.04 -10.71 -19.23
C ALA A 46 -12.48 -10.91 -17.76
N GLY A 47 -11.79 -10.29 -16.80
CA GLY A 47 -12.12 -10.42 -15.39
C GLY A 47 -13.44 -9.74 -15.00
N ASP A 48 -14.07 -10.26 -13.95
CA ASP A 48 -15.44 -9.90 -13.54
C ASP A 48 -15.53 -8.52 -12.85
N VAL A 49 -14.45 -8.14 -12.18
CA VAL A 49 -14.30 -6.87 -11.44
C VAL A 49 -13.10 -6.12 -11.98
N HIS A 50 -13.25 -4.82 -12.26
CA HIS A 50 -12.20 -3.99 -12.82
C HIS A 50 -11.55 -3.08 -11.77
N ILE A 51 -10.30 -3.42 -11.42
CA ILE A 51 -9.49 -2.69 -10.45
C ILE A 51 -8.55 -1.73 -11.16
N ALA A 52 -8.61 -0.44 -10.80
CA ALA A 52 -7.50 0.49 -11.03
C ALA A 52 -6.43 0.28 -9.97
N ALA A 53 -5.18 0.02 -10.37
CA ALA A 53 -4.05 -0.14 -9.46
C ALA A 53 -3.02 0.97 -9.70
N ILE A 54 -2.88 1.93 -8.78
CA ILE A 54 -1.82 2.95 -8.87
C ILE A 54 -0.49 2.31 -8.48
N ASP A 55 0.47 2.34 -9.40
CA ASP A 55 1.80 1.77 -9.23
C ASP A 55 2.75 2.74 -8.51
N CYS A 56 2.93 2.54 -7.21
CA CYS A 56 3.95 3.25 -6.43
C CYS A 56 5.27 2.47 -6.29
N GLY A 57 5.49 1.40 -7.08
CA GLY A 57 6.55 0.40 -6.87
C GLY A 57 6.00 -1.00 -6.60
N MET A 58 4.91 -1.34 -7.29
CA MET A 58 4.06 -2.50 -7.10
C MET A 58 4.83 -3.81 -7.26
N LYS A 59 4.73 -4.67 -6.24
CA LYS A 59 5.17 -6.06 -6.37
C LYS A 59 4.22 -6.80 -7.30
N PHE A 60 4.78 -7.53 -8.28
CA PHE A 60 3.98 -8.32 -9.22
C PHE A 60 3.06 -9.36 -8.55
N ASN A 61 3.36 -9.80 -7.33
CA ASN A 61 2.47 -10.74 -6.65
C ASN A 61 1.14 -10.12 -6.23
N GLN A 62 1.06 -8.80 -6.04
CA GLN A 62 -0.21 -8.11 -5.81
C GLN A 62 -1.13 -8.25 -7.03
N ILE A 63 -0.59 -8.11 -8.24
CA ILE A 63 -1.32 -8.33 -9.50
C ILE A 63 -1.81 -9.79 -9.57
N ARG A 64 -0.91 -10.75 -9.29
CA ARG A 64 -1.25 -12.18 -9.34
C ARG A 64 -2.34 -12.55 -8.32
N CYS A 65 -2.29 -11.99 -7.11
CA CYS A 65 -3.31 -12.25 -6.09
C CYS A 65 -4.71 -11.82 -6.55
N PHE A 66 -4.84 -10.67 -7.22
CA PHE A 66 -6.11 -10.23 -7.80
C PHE A 66 -6.53 -11.03 -9.03
N VAL A 67 -5.62 -11.21 -9.99
CA VAL A 67 -5.91 -11.93 -11.24
C VAL A 67 -6.31 -13.38 -10.99
N ASN A 68 -5.65 -14.07 -10.05
CA ASN A 68 -6.00 -15.45 -9.69
C ASN A 68 -7.40 -15.57 -9.05
N ARG A 69 -7.97 -14.46 -8.58
CA ARG A 69 -9.33 -14.36 -8.03
C ARG A 69 -10.34 -13.81 -9.06
N GLY A 70 -9.96 -13.77 -10.33
CA GLY A 70 -10.86 -13.39 -11.43
C GLY A 70 -10.92 -11.89 -11.72
N ALA A 71 -10.19 -11.04 -10.99
CA ALA A 71 -10.23 -9.60 -11.22
C ALA A 71 -9.45 -9.18 -12.47
N LYS A 72 -9.98 -8.21 -13.21
CA LYS A 72 -9.27 -7.43 -14.22
C LYS A 72 -8.50 -6.32 -13.51
N VAL A 73 -7.20 -6.20 -13.80
CA VAL A 73 -6.34 -5.20 -13.13
C VAL A 73 -5.70 -4.29 -14.16
N THR A 74 -6.08 -3.02 -14.18
CA THR A 74 -5.40 -1.97 -14.93
C THR A 74 -4.40 -1.28 -14.01
N VAL A 75 -3.11 -1.53 -14.25
CA VAL A 75 -1.99 -0.89 -13.55
C VAL A 75 -1.71 0.46 -14.20
N LEU A 76 -1.76 1.52 -13.40
CA LEU A 76 -1.64 2.91 -13.79
C LEU A 76 -0.33 3.51 -13.24
N PRO A 77 0.37 4.37 -14.00
CA PRO A 77 1.50 5.13 -13.49
C PRO A 77 1.18 5.90 -12.21
N PHE A 78 2.19 6.10 -11.36
CA PHE A 78 2.15 6.84 -10.09
C PHE A 78 1.48 8.22 -10.18
N ASP A 79 1.64 8.92 -11.30
CA ASP A 79 1.14 10.27 -11.55
C ASP A 79 -0.18 10.33 -12.32
N SER A 80 -0.86 9.18 -12.49
CA SER A 80 -2.13 9.10 -13.22
C SER A 80 -3.23 9.94 -12.55
N ASP A 81 -3.99 10.66 -13.38
CA ASP A 81 -5.21 11.33 -12.96
C ASP A 81 -6.42 10.44 -13.26
N LEU A 82 -7.03 9.87 -12.21
CA LEU A 82 -8.17 8.95 -12.36
C LEU A 82 -9.38 9.62 -13.02
N SER A 83 -9.50 10.95 -12.92
CA SER A 83 -10.57 11.69 -13.57
C SER A 83 -10.45 11.77 -15.10
N GLN A 84 -9.26 11.48 -15.64
CA GLN A 84 -8.98 11.46 -17.07
C GLN A 84 -9.05 10.06 -17.68
N CYS A 85 -9.20 9.03 -16.85
CA CYS A 85 -9.36 7.66 -17.32
C CYS A 85 -10.74 7.48 -17.97
N THR A 86 -10.77 6.88 -19.16
CA THR A 86 -12.03 6.54 -19.85
C THR A 86 -12.64 5.23 -19.37
N GLU A 87 -11.85 4.38 -18.72
CA GLU A 87 -12.30 3.13 -18.11
C GLU A 87 -13.12 3.41 -16.84
N ASN A 88 -14.26 2.72 -16.68
CA ASN A 88 -15.00 2.73 -15.43
C ASN A 88 -14.41 1.64 -14.51
N PHE A 89 -13.74 2.06 -13.45
CA PHE A 89 -13.19 1.15 -12.46
C PHE A 89 -14.19 0.89 -11.34
N ASP A 90 -14.29 -0.36 -10.92
CA ASP A 90 -15.15 -0.79 -9.82
C ASP A 90 -14.47 -0.54 -8.48
N ALA A 91 -13.14 -0.66 -8.42
CA ALA A 91 -12.35 -0.54 -7.21
C ALA A 91 -10.99 0.13 -7.44
N LEU A 92 -10.45 0.75 -6.40
CA LEU A 92 -9.10 1.34 -6.40
C LEU A 92 -8.16 0.54 -5.49
N PHE A 93 -7.00 0.21 -6.01
CA PHE A 93 -5.89 -0.37 -5.29
C PHE A 93 -4.68 0.55 -5.31
N ILE A 94 -4.07 0.78 -4.15
CA ILE A 94 -2.82 1.55 -4.02
C ILE A 94 -1.72 0.60 -3.59
N SER A 95 -0.72 0.42 -4.46
CA SER A 95 0.32 -0.58 -4.27
C SER A 95 1.33 -0.20 -3.19
N ASN A 96 2.22 -1.16 -2.90
CA ASN A 96 3.41 -0.87 -2.10
C ASN A 96 4.37 0.06 -2.87
N GLY A 97 5.35 0.61 -2.16
CA GLY A 97 6.37 1.43 -2.80
C GLY A 97 7.50 1.86 -1.87
N PRO A 98 8.58 2.43 -2.42
CA PRO A 98 9.67 3.03 -1.67
C PRO A 98 9.40 4.50 -1.36
N GLY A 99 10.20 5.06 -0.44
CA GLY A 99 10.27 6.51 -0.20
C GLY A 99 9.35 7.01 0.92
N ASP A 100 9.27 8.33 1.02
CA ASP A 100 8.46 9.03 2.01
C ASP A 100 7.03 9.24 1.47
N PRO A 101 5.97 8.80 2.16
CA PRO A 101 4.59 9.05 1.74
C PRO A 101 4.27 10.56 1.64
N ALA A 102 5.01 11.43 2.31
CA ALA A 102 4.85 12.89 2.19
C ALA A 102 5.21 13.44 0.81
N GLN A 103 6.04 12.74 0.04
CA GLN A 103 6.42 13.14 -1.32
C GLN A 103 5.39 12.71 -2.38
N CYS A 104 4.32 12.02 -1.97
CA CYS A 104 3.33 11.40 -2.86
C CYS A 104 1.95 12.07 -2.80
N SER A 105 1.92 13.40 -2.65
CA SER A 105 0.67 14.18 -2.47
C SER A 105 -0.30 14.11 -3.66
N ASN A 106 0.22 13.85 -4.86
CA ASN A 106 -0.60 13.59 -6.04
C ASN A 106 -1.47 12.34 -5.84
N VAL A 107 -0.91 11.25 -5.30
CA VAL A 107 -1.65 10.01 -5.06
C VAL A 107 -2.67 10.19 -3.94
N THR A 108 -2.32 10.90 -2.85
CA THR A 108 -3.28 11.18 -1.78
C THR A 108 -4.48 11.98 -2.29
N THR A 109 -4.25 12.92 -3.22
CA THR A 109 -5.33 13.69 -3.87
C THR A 109 -6.26 12.78 -4.68
N GLN A 110 -5.71 11.83 -5.44
CA GLN A 110 -6.51 10.86 -6.20
C GLN A 110 -7.31 9.93 -5.27
N ILE A 111 -6.73 9.52 -4.14
CA ILE A 111 -7.43 8.73 -3.12
C ILE A 111 -8.61 9.50 -2.53
N SER A 112 -8.42 10.76 -2.13
CA SER A 112 -9.51 11.58 -1.59
C SER A 112 -10.67 11.73 -2.59
N ARG A 113 -10.36 12.00 -3.87
CA ARG A 113 -11.37 12.06 -4.95
C ARG A 113 -12.07 10.72 -5.19
N TRP A 114 -11.35 9.61 -5.06
CA TRP A 114 -11.95 8.28 -5.17
C TRP A 114 -12.92 8.00 -4.03
N MET A 115 -12.56 8.39 -2.79
CA MET A 115 -13.43 8.22 -1.63
C MET A 115 -14.75 9.00 -1.74
N GLU A 116 -14.77 10.15 -2.44
CA GLU A 116 -16.02 10.89 -2.72
C GLU A 116 -17.03 10.06 -3.53
N GLN A 117 -16.57 9.09 -4.32
CA GLN A 117 -17.43 8.19 -5.10
C GLN A 117 -17.98 7.02 -4.26
N GLY A 118 -17.47 6.80 -3.05
CA GLY A 118 -17.92 5.71 -2.17
C GLY A 118 -17.56 4.31 -2.66
N LYS A 119 -16.72 4.17 -3.70
CA LYS A 119 -16.28 2.88 -4.25
C LYS A 119 -15.19 2.22 -3.38
N PRO A 120 -14.97 0.89 -3.46
CA PRO A 120 -14.02 0.17 -2.65
C PRO A 120 -12.58 0.64 -2.86
N LEU A 121 -11.80 0.58 -1.79
CA LEU A 121 -10.41 1.02 -1.75
C LEU A 121 -9.56 0.07 -0.90
N PHE A 122 -8.43 -0.37 -1.45
CA PHE A 122 -7.44 -1.14 -0.70
C PHE A 122 -6.02 -0.61 -0.89
N GLY A 123 -5.35 -0.27 0.23
CA GLY A 123 -3.95 0.18 0.23
C GLY A 123 -3.01 -0.81 0.93
N ILE A 124 -1.83 -1.07 0.34
CA ILE A 124 -0.80 -1.94 0.94
C ILE A 124 0.51 -1.19 1.14
N CYS A 125 1.09 -1.28 2.34
CA CYS A 125 2.39 -0.71 2.70
C CYS A 125 2.46 0.81 2.47
N LEU A 126 3.10 1.29 1.41
CA LEU A 126 3.02 2.71 1.03
C LEU A 126 1.57 3.11 0.76
N GLY A 127 0.78 2.28 0.09
CA GLY A 127 -0.64 2.54 -0.12
C GLY A 127 -1.42 2.72 1.18
N HIS A 128 -1.09 1.98 2.24
CA HIS A 128 -1.69 2.20 3.56
C HIS A 128 -1.37 3.59 4.14
N GLN A 129 -0.11 4.02 4.02
CA GLN A 129 0.32 5.34 4.45
C GLN A 129 -0.37 6.45 3.65
N LEU A 130 -0.56 6.25 2.34
CA LEU A 130 -1.24 7.22 1.47
C LEU A 130 -2.74 7.31 1.76
N VAL A 131 -3.40 6.18 2.04
CA VAL A 131 -4.79 6.16 2.52
C VAL A 131 -4.93 6.91 3.84
N ALA A 132 -4.04 6.64 4.81
CA ALA A 132 -4.02 7.36 6.08
C ALA A 132 -3.84 8.89 5.90
N ARG A 133 -2.93 9.31 5.02
CA ARG A 133 -2.72 10.73 4.71
C ARG A 133 -3.92 11.36 4.01
N ALA A 134 -4.59 10.62 3.12
CA ALA A 134 -5.79 11.11 2.42
C ALA A 134 -6.97 11.39 3.38
N ILE A 135 -6.98 10.77 4.56
CA ILE A 135 -7.96 11.02 5.63
C ILE A 135 -7.44 11.95 6.73
N GLY A 136 -6.30 12.62 6.49
CA GLY A 136 -5.75 13.66 7.38
C GLY A 136 -4.75 13.18 8.44
N LEU A 137 -4.39 11.89 8.47
CA LEU A 137 -3.38 11.38 9.40
C LEU A 137 -1.96 11.76 8.99
N GLN A 138 -1.08 11.80 10.00
CA GLN A 138 0.34 12.02 9.80
C GLN A 138 1.09 10.70 9.66
N THR A 139 2.24 10.76 8.99
CA THR A 139 3.18 9.66 8.85
C THR A 139 4.53 10.09 9.39
N TYR A 140 5.24 9.20 10.08
CA TYR A 140 6.55 9.49 10.66
C TYR A 140 7.59 8.46 10.23
N LYS A 141 8.85 8.89 10.15
CA LYS A 141 9.99 8.00 9.88
C LYS A 141 10.31 7.20 11.13
N MET A 142 10.27 5.89 11.03
CA MET A 142 10.66 4.98 12.11
C MET A 142 12.18 5.00 12.30
N LYS A 143 12.65 4.70 13.52
CA LYS A 143 14.09 4.68 13.83
C LYS A 143 14.86 3.77 12.86
N TYR A 144 14.46 2.50 12.77
CA TYR A 144 15.06 1.52 11.88
C TYR A 144 14.03 0.73 11.06
N GLY A 145 12.74 1.03 11.17
CA GLY A 145 11.63 0.42 10.42
C GLY A 145 11.40 -1.07 10.68
N ASN A 146 10.29 -1.61 10.16
CA ASN A 146 9.99 -3.03 10.27
C ASN A 146 10.33 -3.73 8.95
N ARG A 147 11.33 -4.62 9.03
CA ARG A 147 11.88 -5.37 7.90
C ARG A 147 12.08 -6.82 8.31
N GLY A 148 11.28 -7.72 7.75
CA GLY A 148 11.40 -9.14 8.00
C GLY A 148 10.13 -9.91 7.69
N HIS A 149 10.25 -11.24 7.76
CA HIS A 149 9.17 -12.19 7.48
C HIS A 149 8.48 -12.73 8.74
N ASN A 150 8.86 -12.20 9.90
CA ASN A 150 8.47 -12.68 11.21
C ASN A 150 7.91 -11.54 12.09
N GLN A 151 7.24 -10.56 11.50
CA GLN A 151 6.66 -9.45 12.25
C GLN A 151 5.26 -9.84 12.76
N PRO A 152 5.04 -9.91 14.09
CA PRO A 152 3.77 -10.28 14.67
C PRO A 152 2.77 -9.12 14.61
N CYS A 153 1.59 -9.40 14.05
CA CYS A 153 0.56 -8.41 13.83
C CYS A 153 -0.76 -8.87 14.45
N ILE A 154 -1.33 -8.07 15.34
CA ILE A 154 -2.56 -8.38 16.08
C ILE A 154 -3.75 -7.77 15.34
N HIS A 155 -4.73 -8.59 14.98
CA HIS A 155 -6.03 -8.12 14.52
C HIS A 155 -6.86 -7.67 15.73
N LEU A 156 -7.06 -6.36 15.88
CA LEU A 156 -7.54 -5.76 17.13
C LEU A 156 -8.94 -6.24 17.53
N LYS A 157 -9.84 -6.45 16.56
CA LYS A 157 -11.20 -6.93 16.84
C LYS A 157 -11.26 -8.35 17.41
N THR A 158 -10.33 -9.22 17.00
CA THR A 158 -10.35 -10.65 17.38
C THR A 158 -9.24 -11.05 18.35
N SER A 159 -8.28 -10.16 18.60
CA SER A 159 -7.04 -10.45 19.34
C SER A 159 -6.17 -11.57 18.76
N ARG A 160 -6.44 -12.04 17.52
CA ARG A 160 -5.60 -13.03 16.84
C ARG A 160 -4.30 -12.38 16.38
N CYS A 161 -3.19 -13.06 16.61
CA CYS A 161 -1.88 -12.68 16.10
C CYS A 161 -1.56 -13.45 14.81
N PHE A 162 -1.03 -12.75 13.82
CA PHE A 162 -0.59 -13.29 12.54
C PHE A 162 0.87 -12.96 12.32
N MET A 163 1.61 -13.87 11.70
CA MET A 163 2.97 -13.55 11.25
C MET A 163 2.87 -12.84 9.91
N THR A 164 3.63 -11.78 9.73
CA THR A 164 3.55 -10.94 8.52
C THR A 164 4.92 -10.66 7.93
N SER A 165 4.94 -10.44 6.61
CA SER A 165 6.09 -9.89 5.90
C SER A 165 5.98 -8.36 5.88
N GLN A 166 6.99 -7.67 6.39
CA GLN A 166 7.03 -6.21 6.44
C GLN A 166 8.33 -5.68 5.84
N ASN A 167 8.23 -4.54 5.15
CA ASN A 167 9.38 -3.82 4.61
C ASN A 167 9.05 -2.33 4.49
N HIS A 168 8.96 -1.62 5.62
CA HIS A 168 8.68 -0.19 5.64
C HIS A 168 9.56 0.56 6.64
N GLY A 169 9.91 1.79 6.30
CA GLY A 169 10.67 2.71 7.15
C GLY A 169 9.84 3.85 7.74
N TYR A 170 8.57 3.95 7.34
CA TYR A 170 7.61 4.94 7.79
C TYR A 170 6.40 4.22 8.40
N ALA A 171 5.69 4.88 9.30
CA ALA A 171 4.47 4.38 9.92
C ALA A 171 3.44 5.50 10.06
N VAL A 172 2.17 5.10 10.22
CA VAL A 172 1.05 6.01 10.45
C VAL A 172 0.93 6.34 11.94
N ASP A 173 0.72 7.62 12.24
CA ASP A 173 0.29 8.07 13.56
C ASP A 173 -1.26 8.03 13.61
N ALA A 174 -1.79 7.06 14.34
CA ALA A 174 -3.23 6.84 14.50
C ALA A 174 -3.81 7.58 15.72
N SER A 175 -3.05 8.46 16.39
CA SER A 175 -3.53 9.17 17.59
C SER A 175 -4.68 10.14 17.32
N SER A 176 -4.79 10.64 16.10
CA SER A 176 -5.85 11.55 15.64
C SER A 176 -6.79 10.89 14.61
N LEU A 177 -7.10 9.61 14.81
CA LEU A 177 -7.98 8.85 13.91
C LEU A 177 -9.39 9.45 13.88
N PRO A 178 -9.98 9.73 12.70
CA PRO A 178 -11.38 10.16 12.60
C PRO A 178 -12.34 9.07 13.10
N ASP A 179 -13.46 9.47 13.71
CA ASP A 179 -14.43 8.54 14.36
C ASP A 179 -15.01 7.47 13.40
N GLU A 180 -15.06 7.76 12.11
CA GLU A 180 -15.53 6.84 11.06
C GLU A 180 -14.50 5.76 10.67
N TRP A 181 -13.31 5.81 11.26
CA TRP A 181 -12.21 4.88 11.02
C TRP A 181 -11.78 4.19 12.32
N TYR A 182 -11.25 2.97 12.17
CA TYR A 182 -10.67 2.23 13.28
C TYR A 182 -9.36 1.57 12.87
N GLU A 183 -8.49 1.35 13.86
CA GLU A 183 -7.29 0.54 13.68
C GLU A 183 -7.68 -0.92 13.48
N LEU A 184 -7.32 -1.49 12.34
CA LEU A 184 -7.62 -2.88 12.01
C LEU A 184 -6.56 -3.81 12.62
N PHE A 185 -5.29 -3.42 12.50
CA PHE A 185 -4.15 -4.20 12.94
C PHE A 185 -3.14 -3.33 13.70
N ARG A 186 -2.44 -3.95 14.64
CA ARG A 186 -1.33 -3.35 15.37
C ARG A 186 -0.15 -4.30 15.51
N ASN A 187 1.06 -3.77 15.40
CA ASN A 187 2.27 -4.55 15.60
C ASN A 187 2.38 -4.98 17.08
N ALA A 188 2.65 -6.25 17.34
CA ALA A 188 2.72 -6.73 18.73
C ALA A 188 3.99 -6.27 19.46
N ASN A 189 5.08 -5.99 18.72
CA ASN A 189 6.38 -5.66 19.30
C ASN A 189 6.50 -4.18 19.68
N ASP A 190 6.13 -3.28 18.77
CA ASP A 190 6.37 -1.83 18.93
C ASP A 190 5.08 -0.99 18.98
N GLN A 191 3.92 -1.65 18.89
CA GLN A 191 2.59 -1.02 18.92
C GLN A 191 2.32 -0.06 17.75
N SER A 192 3.13 -0.07 16.68
CA SER A 192 2.85 0.74 15.49
C SER A 192 1.56 0.30 14.81
N ASN A 193 0.86 1.24 14.17
CA ASN A 193 -0.31 0.93 13.37
C ASN A 193 0.08 0.03 12.19
N GLU A 194 -0.71 -1.02 11.94
CA GLU A 194 -0.45 -1.99 10.88
C GLU A 194 -1.64 -2.14 9.91
N GLY A 195 -2.70 -1.35 10.11
CA GLY A 195 -3.85 -1.34 9.25
C GLY A 195 -4.98 -0.46 9.76
N LEU A 196 -5.78 0.03 8.83
CA LEU A 196 -6.95 0.88 9.06
C LEU A 196 -8.11 0.35 8.24
N ALA A 197 -9.32 0.52 8.75
CA ALA A 197 -10.55 0.29 8.01
C ALA A 197 -11.61 1.31 8.39
N HIS A 198 -12.49 1.61 7.44
CA HIS A 198 -13.65 2.47 7.69
C HIS A 198 -14.78 1.65 8.33
N CYS A 199 -15.60 2.28 9.17
CA CYS A 199 -16.69 1.64 9.91
C CYS A 199 -17.79 1.08 8.99
N THR A 200 -18.17 1.82 7.95
CA THR A 200 -19.27 1.48 7.03
C THR A 200 -18.88 1.38 5.55
N ARG A 201 -17.86 2.11 5.10
CA ARG A 201 -17.42 2.12 3.70
C ARG A 201 -16.45 0.97 3.42
N PRO A 202 -16.40 0.44 2.18
CA PRO A 202 -15.53 -0.67 1.79
C PRO A 202 -14.07 -0.22 1.58
N TRP A 203 -13.52 0.47 2.58
CA TRP A 203 -12.16 1.02 2.56
C TRP A 203 -11.33 0.36 3.65
N MET A 204 -10.22 -0.24 3.23
CA MET A 204 -9.27 -0.85 4.13
C MET A 204 -7.85 -0.64 3.65
N SER A 205 -6.90 -0.76 4.57
CA SER A 205 -5.48 -0.75 4.22
C SER A 205 -4.66 -1.48 5.26
N VAL A 206 -3.52 -2.03 4.85
CA VAL A 206 -2.59 -2.74 5.73
C VAL A 206 -1.14 -2.34 5.46
N GLN A 207 -0.34 -2.23 6.52
CA GLN A 207 1.05 -1.78 6.44
C GLN A 207 2.01 -2.91 6.02
N PHE A 208 1.67 -4.16 6.32
CA PHE A 208 2.39 -5.36 5.90
C PHE A 208 2.04 -5.79 4.46
N HIS A 209 2.71 -6.83 3.96
CA HIS A 209 2.58 -7.36 2.61
C HIS A 209 1.78 -8.68 2.59
N PRO A 210 0.43 -8.65 2.51
CA PRO A 210 -0.40 -9.86 2.48
C PRO A 210 -0.17 -10.69 1.22
N GLU A 211 0.34 -10.08 0.14
CA GLU A 211 0.67 -10.80 -1.09
C GLU A 211 1.91 -11.69 -0.96
N HIS A 212 2.65 -11.62 0.14
CA HIS A 212 3.86 -12.42 0.38
C HIS A 212 4.83 -12.43 -0.83
N MET A 213 5.21 -13.60 -1.32
CA MET A 213 6.37 -13.88 -2.17
C MET A 213 7.70 -13.62 -1.45
N ALA A 214 8.03 -14.59 -0.59
CA ALA A 214 8.79 -14.52 0.66
C ALA A 214 7.92 -14.09 1.87
N GLY A 215 8.09 -14.80 2.99
CA GLY A 215 7.25 -14.67 4.19
C GLY A 215 5.97 -15.50 4.20
N PRO A 216 5.18 -15.39 5.30
CA PRO A 216 3.98 -16.20 5.54
C PRO A 216 2.81 -15.81 4.63
N LYS A 217 1.91 -16.77 4.35
CA LYS A 217 0.72 -16.57 3.49
C LYS A 217 -0.56 -16.27 4.29
N ASP A 218 -0.44 -16.12 5.60
CA ASP A 218 -1.54 -16.13 6.57
C ASP A 218 -2.64 -15.10 6.28
N LEU A 219 -2.30 -14.00 5.60
CA LEU A 219 -3.20 -12.88 5.34
C LEU A 219 -3.45 -12.61 3.84
N GLU A 220 -3.15 -13.58 2.96
CA GLU A 220 -3.57 -13.48 1.55
C GLU A 220 -5.10 -13.38 1.42
N ILE A 221 -5.85 -13.88 2.42
CA ILE A 221 -7.31 -13.76 2.53
C ILE A 221 -7.83 -12.32 2.46
N LEU A 222 -6.98 -11.31 2.74
CA LEU A 222 -7.38 -9.91 2.61
C LEU A 222 -7.71 -9.51 1.16
N PHE A 223 -7.13 -10.20 0.17
CA PHE A 223 -7.52 -10.02 -1.24
C PHE A 223 -8.93 -10.56 -1.51
N ASP A 224 -9.29 -11.68 -0.89
CA ASP A 224 -10.65 -12.25 -0.98
C ASP A 224 -11.68 -11.32 -0.33
N ILE A 225 -11.41 -10.85 0.89
CA ILE A 225 -12.27 -9.92 1.62
C ILE A 225 -12.50 -8.63 0.83
N PHE A 226 -11.44 -8.08 0.22
CA PHE A 226 -11.58 -6.88 -0.59
C PHE A 226 -12.48 -7.11 -1.81
N LEU A 227 -12.27 -8.19 -2.56
CA LEU A 227 -13.08 -8.49 -3.75
C LEU A 227 -14.55 -8.78 -3.39
N GLU A 228 -14.81 -9.44 -2.26
CA GLU A 228 -16.17 -9.65 -1.75
C GLU A 228 -16.88 -8.30 -1.51
N HIS A 229 -16.19 -7.31 -0.93
CA HIS A 229 -16.74 -5.97 -0.78
C HIS A 229 -17.04 -5.28 -2.12
N VAL A 230 -16.26 -5.54 -3.17
CA VAL A 230 -16.53 -5.00 -4.51
C VAL A 230 -17.79 -5.64 -5.09
N SER A 231 -17.92 -6.97 -5.02
CA SER A 231 -19.08 -7.68 -5.56
C SER A 231 -20.39 -7.26 -4.90
N VAL A 232 -20.42 -7.16 -3.56
CA VAL A 232 -21.63 -6.72 -2.82
C VAL A 232 -22.05 -5.30 -3.22
N GLN A 233 -21.08 -4.42 -3.47
CA GLN A 233 -21.38 -3.05 -3.90
C GLN A 233 -21.91 -3.00 -5.35
N LEU A 234 -21.40 -3.84 -6.25
CA LEU A 234 -21.92 -3.95 -7.61
C LEU A 234 -23.36 -4.48 -7.62
N ASP A 235 -23.65 -5.50 -6.80
CA ASP A 235 -25.02 -6.03 -6.67
C ASP A 235 -25.99 -4.95 -6.17
N PHE A 236 -25.56 -4.12 -5.21
CA PHE A 236 -26.37 -2.99 -4.73
C PHE A 236 -26.67 -1.99 -5.86
N ILE A 237 -25.65 -1.59 -6.63
CA ILE A 237 -25.80 -0.64 -7.75
C ILE A 237 -26.69 -1.20 -8.87
N LEU A 238 -26.61 -2.51 -9.15
CA LEU A 238 -27.41 -3.16 -10.19
C LEU A 238 -28.85 -3.47 -9.76
N SER A 239 -29.14 -3.40 -8.46
CA SER A 239 -30.47 -3.67 -7.87
C SER A 239 -31.35 -2.42 -7.72
N ASP A 240 -30.78 -1.22 -7.86
CA ASP A 240 -31.48 0.08 -7.87
C ASP A 240 -31.79 0.57 -9.30
#